data_AF-A0A812MH03-F1
#
_entry.id   AF-A0A812MH03-F1
#
_cell.length_a   1.000
_cell.length_b   1.000
_cell.length_c   1.000
_cell.angle_alpha   90.00
_cell.angle_beta   90.00
_cell.angle_gamma   90.00
#
_symmetry.space_group_name_H-M   'P 1'
#
loop_
_entity.id
_entity.type
_entity.pdbx_description
1 polymer ?
#
loop_
_entity_poly.entity_id
_entity_poly.type
_entity_poly.pdbx_seq_one_letter_code
_entity_poly.pdbx_strand_id
1 'polypeptide(L)'
;MNAHYKKLVTLQANVATADKDVDIRRYKSEALELFIQCTKSDLALNNYIVRAKSCCCNVLYSHLDDDDSDGFVEELLAGLASGRRDTVLQRLAKCANSSDSNICRNLHRLLAHSDFSLQVEIQHAIISFRHARTRRVRELPWPIMKLSSWVRYIMEAGGQLLLQGHHISQVHSWQQDLKEFWDLYERVDSTHPVFRDGLNRATTLPYFLHGDEGRGRYRQPIMVLSFQGLFSHLGKHRLNESGLQVAMLSNFIPHTSNCFCQDAFSA
;
A
#
# COMPACT_ATOMS: atom_id res chain seq x y z
N MET A 1 -2.75 -1.50 -19.33
CA MET A 1 -3.77 -2.37 -18.67
C MET A 1 -3.14 -3.74 -18.45
N ASN A 2 -3.11 -4.28 -17.22
CA ASN A 2 -2.50 -5.58 -16.90
C ASN A 2 -3.15 -6.66 -17.79
N ALA A 3 -2.34 -7.57 -18.35
CA ALA A 3 -2.80 -8.58 -19.29
C ALA A 3 -3.98 -9.40 -18.75
N HIS A 4 -4.01 -9.62 -17.43
CA HIS A 4 -5.11 -10.30 -16.75
C HIS A 4 -6.41 -9.50 -16.80
N TYR A 5 -6.37 -8.18 -16.61
CA TYR A 5 -7.56 -7.33 -16.72
C TYR A 5 -8.13 -7.28 -18.15
N LYS A 6 -7.26 -7.27 -19.18
CA LYS A 6 -7.73 -7.35 -20.58
C LYS A 6 -8.43 -8.67 -20.85
N LYS A 7 -7.85 -9.78 -20.40
CA LYS A 7 -8.42 -11.12 -20.55
C LYS A 7 -9.72 -11.29 -19.75
N LEU A 8 -9.83 -10.64 -18.59
CA LEU A 8 -11.07 -10.61 -17.80
C LEU A 8 -12.22 -9.95 -18.56
N VAL A 9 -11.96 -8.79 -19.17
CA VAL A 9 -12.96 -8.06 -19.97
C VAL A 9 -13.38 -8.88 -21.19
N THR A 10 -12.45 -9.55 -21.86
CA THR A 10 -12.77 -10.46 -22.97
C THR A 10 -13.66 -11.62 -22.51
N LEU A 11 -13.37 -12.23 -21.36
CA LEU A 11 -14.19 -13.32 -20.82
C LEU A 11 -15.59 -12.85 -20.44
N GLN A 12 -15.73 -11.65 -19.87
CA GLN A 12 -17.04 -11.06 -19.56
C GLN A 12 -17.86 -10.79 -20.84
N ALA A 13 -17.22 -10.30 -21.90
CA ALA A 13 -17.87 -10.14 -23.19
C ALA A 13 -18.34 -11.50 -23.75
N ASN A 14 -17.50 -12.53 -23.66
CA ASN A 14 -17.85 -13.88 -24.10
C ASN A 14 -18.99 -14.51 -23.29
N VAL A 15 -19.10 -14.24 -21.98
CA VAL A 15 -20.26 -14.65 -21.17
C VAL A 15 -21.54 -13.99 -21.69
N ALA A 16 -21.48 -12.72 -22.08
CA ALA A 16 -22.66 -11.97 -22.53
C ALA A 16 -23.16 -12.39 -23.91
N THR A 17 -22.28 -12.92 -24.77
CA THR A 17 -22.61 -13.33 -26.15
C THR A 17 -22.76 -14.83 -26.34
N ALA A 18 -22.49 -15.65 -25.31
CA ALA A 18 -22.60 -17.10 -25.40
C ALA A 18 -24.07 -17.55 -25.31
N ASP A 19 -24.48 -18.41 -26.24
CA ASP A 19 -25.86 -18.89 -26.36
C ASP A 19 -26.07 -20.28 -25.71
N LYS A 20 -24.96 -20.99 -25.45
CA LYS A 20 -24.98 -22.33 -24.85
C LYS A 20 -24.66 -22.27 -23.37
N ASP A 21 -25.52 -22.87 -22.55
CA ASP A 21 -25.37 -22.96 -21.08
C ASP A 21 -24.05 -23.57 -20.61
N VAL A 22 -23.47 -24.47 -21.39
CA VAL A 22 -22.17 -25.09 -21.09
C VAL A 22 -21.04 -24.08 -21.25
N ASP A 23 -21.08 -23.27 -22.31
CA ASP A 23 -20.07 -22.24 -22.58
C ASP A 23 -20.18 -21.07 -21.59
N ILE A 24 -21.40 -20.67 -21.24
CA ILE A 24 -21.65 -19.65 -20.20
C ILE A 24 -21.03 -20.08 -18.87
N ARG A 25 -21.24 -21.34 -18.46
CA ARG A 25 -20.67 -21.87 -17.21
C ARG A 25 -19.15 -21.89 -17.24
N ARG A 26 -18.55 -22.30 -18.36
CA ARG A 26 -17.09 -22.29 -18.54
C ARG A 26 -16.52 -20.87 -18.42
N TYR A 27 -17.04 -19.92 -19.20
CA TYR A 27 -16.53 -18.54 -19.20
C TYR A 27 -16.74 -17.85 -17.85
N LYS A 28 -17.83 -18.13 -17.12
CA LYS A 28 -18.02 -17.63 -15.76
C LYS A 28 -16.95 -18.16 -14.80
N SER A 29 -16.60 -19.44 -14.89
CA SER A 29 -15.55 -20.04 -14.06
C SER A 29 -14.19 -19.42 -14.36
N GLU A 30 -13.82 -19.30 -15.64
CA GLU A 30 -12.56 -18.69 -16.07
C GLU A 30 -12.48 -17.20 -15.68
N ALA A 31 -13.56 -16.45 -15.83
CA ALA A 31 -13.61 -15.05 -15.43
C ALA A 31 -13.43 -14.90 -13.91
N LEU A 32 -14.06 -15.76 -13.12
CA LEU A 32 -13.96 -15.74 -11.67
C LEU A 32 -12.52 -16.06 -11.19
N GLU A 33 -11.88 -17.08 -11.76
CA GLU A 33 -10.49 -17.42 -11.46
C GLU A 33 -9.54 -16.26 -11.80
N LEU A 34 -9.74 -15.63 -12.96
CA LEU A 34 -8.90 -14.52 -13.40
C LEU A 34 -9.12 -13.27 -12.54
N PHE A 35 -10.37 -13.00 -12.13
CA PHE A 35 -10.70 -11.94 -11.19
C PHE A 35 -10.05 -12.16 -9.83
N ILE A 36 -10.11 -13.39 -9.31
CA ILE A 36 -9.43 -13.80 -8.07
C ILE A 36 -7.93 -13.55 -8.18
N GLN A 37 -7.29 -13.92 -9.30
CA GLN A 37 -5.86 -13.65 -9.53
C GLN A 37 -5.54 -12.14 -9.56
N CYS A 38 -6.35 -11.33 -10.23
CA CYS A 38 -6.17 -9.87 -10.24
C CYS A 38 -6.29 -9.29 -8.82
N THR A 39 -7.29 -9.76 -8.07
CA THR A 39 -7.55 -9.30 -6.71
C THR A 39 -6.45 -9.73 -5.74
N LYS A 40 -5.82 -10.91 -5.93
CA LYS A 40 -4.64 -11.34 -5.16
C LYS A 40 -3.49 -10.39 -5.34
N SER A 41 -3.18 -10.03 -6.59
CA SER A 41 -2.13 -9.05 -6.88
C SER A 41 -2.47 -7.72 -6.20
N ASP A 42 -3.69 -7.22 -6.38
CA ASP A 42 -4.06 -5.89 -5.88
C ASP A 42 -4.14 -5.83 -4.33
N LEU A 43 -4.61 -6.89 -3.66
CA LEU A 43 -4.64 -6.95 -2.19
C LEU A 43 -3.24 -7.08 -1.58
N ALA A 44 -2.37 -7.88 -2.21
CA ALA A 44 -0.95 -7.99 -1.82
C ALA A 44 -0.16 -6.70 -2.06
N LEU A 45 -0.76 -5.69 -2.70
CA LEU A 45 -0.10 -4.42 -3.00
C LEU A 45 -0.67 -3.24 -2.20
N ASN A 46 -1.85 -3.39 -1.57
CA ASN A 46 -2.59 -2.25 -1.00
C ASN A 46 -2.80 -2.25 0.53
N ASN A 47 -2.53 -3.32 1.27
CA ASN A 47 -2.95 -3.40 2.68
C ASN A 47 -1.83 -3.76 3.63
N TYR A 48 -1.05 -2.79 4.14
CA TYR A 48 -0.18 -3.16 5.25
C TYR A 48 0.38 -2.02 6.14
N ILE A 49 0.16 -2.12 7.48
CA ILE A 49 0.94 -1.49 8.60
C ILE A 49 0.73 -2.35 9.89
N VAL A 50 1.77 -2.90 10.57
CA VAL A 50 1.71 -3.28 12.03
C VAL A 50 2.43 -2.20 12.84
N ARG A 51 2.04 -2.09 14.10
CA ARG A 51 2.89 -1.64 15.21
C ARG A 51 3.87 -2.74 15.64
N ALA A 52 5.15 -2.39 15.72
CA ALA A 52 6.17 -3.21 16.36
C ALA A 52 5.77 -3.63 17.79
N LYS A 53 5.92 -4.92 18.11
CA LYS A 53 5.94 -5.40 19.49
C LYS A 53 7.37 -5.21 20.03
N SER A 54 7.57 -4.24 20.93
CA SER A 54 8.31 -4.51 22.18
C SER A 54 8.21 -3.40 23.23
N CYS A 55 7.94 -3.89 24.45
CA CYS A 55 8.35 -3.41 25.77
C CYS A 55 7.65 -2.21 26.46
N CYS A 56 7.29 -2.49 27.72
CA CYS A 56 7.07 -1.57 28.85
C CYS A 56 5.66 -0.96 29.07
N CYS A 57 4.60 -1.77 29.07
CA CYS A 57 3.54 -1.59 30.06
C CYS A 57 2.76 -2.90 30.26
N ASN A 58 2.95 -3.51 31.44
CA ASN A 58 2.11 -4.61 31.93
C ASN A 58 0.66 -4.13 32.00
N VAL A 59 -0.15 -4.48 31.00
CA VAL A 59 -1.60 -4.61 31.17
C VAL A 59 -1.92 -6.06 30.90
N LEU A 60 -2.25 -6.73 31.99
CA LEU A 60 -2.66 -8.11 32.13
C LEU A 60 -3.75 -8.47 31.10
N TYR A 61 -3.39 -9.25 30.07
CA TYR A 61 -4.34 -10.13 29.38
C TYR A 61 -3.73 -11.51 29.37
N SER A 62 -4.33 -12.37 30.17
CA SER A 62 -3.97 -13.77 30.37
C SER A 62 -4.22 -14.59 29.10
N HIS A 63 -3.22 -15.42 28.78
CA HIS A 63 -3.31 -16.75 28.15
C HIS A 63 -4.24 -16.91 26.93
N LEU A 64 -3.65 -16.87 25.73
CA LEU A 64 -4.09 -17.68 24.58
C LEU A 64 -2.85 -18.11 23.81
N ASP A 65 -2.87 -19.36 23.38
CA ASP A 65 -1.73 -20.19 22.99
C ASP A 65 -0.95 -19.66 21.78
N ASP A 66 0.38 -19.73 21.90
CA ASP A 66 1.34 -19.57 20.82
C ASP A 66 1.31 -20.83 19.93
N ASP A 67 0.71 -20.76 18.74
CA ASP A 67 0.78 -21.84 17.75
C ASP A 67 0.87 -21.27 16.32
N ASP A 68 2.00 -21.58 15.67
CA ASP A 68 2.42 -21.46 14.27
C ASP A 68 1.78 -20.39 13.35
N SER A 69 2.48 -19.26 13.20
CA SER A 69 2.22 -18.23 12.18
C SER A 69 2.71 -18.60 10.76
N ASP A 70 3.61 -19.58 10.63
CA ASP A 70 4.29 -19.86 9.36
C ASP A 70 3.43 -20.65 8.36
N GLY A 71 2.41 -21.39 8.83
CA GLY A 71 1.49 -22.13 7.97
C GLY A 71 0.46 -21.27 7.23
N PHE A 72 0.35 -19.98 7.55
CA PHE A 72 -0.74 -19.12 7.10
C PHE A 72 -0.64 -18.71 5.62
N VAL A 73 0.53 -18.26 5.17
CA VAL A 73 0.75 -17.87 3.76
C VAL A 73 0.70 -19.10 2.87
N GLU A 74 1.21 -20.24 3.35
CA GLU A 74 1.10 -21.52 2.65
C GLU A 74 -0.34 -22.04 2.62
N GLU A 75 -1.16 -21.89 3.67
CA GLU A 75 -2.58 -22.23 3.66
C GLU A 75 -3.36 -21.36 2.67
N LEU A 76 -3.07 -20.05 2.63
CA LEU A 76 -3.63 -19.12 1.66
C LEU A 76 -3.26 -19.56 0.22
N LEU A 77 -1.97 -19.78 -0.04
CA LEU A 77 -1.48 -20.20 -1.37
C LEU A 77 -2.01 -21.60 -1.76
N ALA A 78 -2.12 -22.54 -0.82
CA ALA A 78 -2.61 -23.90 -1.04
C ALA A 78 -4.13 -23.96 -1.25
N GLY A 79 -4.91 -23.20 -0.48
CA GLY A 79 -6.36 -23.06 -0.69
C GLY A 79 -6.65 -22.48 -2.07
N LEU A 80 -5.86 -21.49 -2.47
CA LEU A 80 -5.97 -20.81 -3.76
C LEU A 80 -5.51 -21.66 -4.96
N ALA A 81 -4.55 -22.57 -4.79
CA ALA A 81 -4.06 -23.49 -5.83
C ALA A 81 -4.91 -24.76 -5.97
N SER A 82 -5.58 -25.20 -4.91
CA SER A 82 -6.33 -26.47 -4.86
C SER A 82 -7.80 -26.37 -5.27
N GLY A 83 -8.30 -25.17 -5.60
CA GLY A 83 -9.73 -24.95 -5.90
C GLY A 83 -10.66 -25.17 -4.68
N ARG A 84 -10.10 -25.41 -3.50
CA ARG A 84 -10.85 -25.42 -2.24
C ARG A 84 -11.13 -23.98 -1.84
N ARG A 85 -12.27 -23.76 -1.18
CA ARG A 85 -12.63 -22.41 -0.73
C ARG A 85 -11.58 -21.91 0.27
N ASP A 86 -10.87 -20.85 -0.11
CA ASP A 86 -9.88 -20.16 0.70
C ASP A 86 -10.48 -19.75 2.06
N THR A 87 -9.93 -20.31 3.13
CA THR A 87 -10.39 -20.12 4.52
C THR A 87 -10.22 -18.68 4.97
N VAL A 88 -9.23 -17.95 4.44
CA VAL A 88 -8.97 -16.54 4.72
C VAL A 88 -9.97 -15.66 4.00
N LEU A 89 -10.20 -15.89 2.70
CA LEU A 89 -11.24 -15.18 1.95
C LEU A 89 -12.63 -15.47 2.54
N GLN A 90 -12.89 -16.68 3.04
CA GLN A 90 -14.10 -16.98 3.79
C GLN A 90 -14.19 -16.20 5.10
N ARG A 91 -13.11 -16.06 5.86
CA ARG A 91 -13.08 -15.27 7.10
C ARG A 91 -13.29 -13.77 6.80
N LEU A 92 -12.65 -13.25 5.76
CA LEU A 92 -12.86 -11.89 5.25
C LEU A 92 -14.32 -11.68 4.80
N ALA A 93 -14.88 -12.61 4.05
CA ALA A 93 -16.29 -12.58 3.61
C ALA A 93 -17.26 -12.67 4.81
N LYS A 94 -16.94 -13.46 5.84
CA LYS A 94 -17.70 -13.50 7.10
C LYS A 94 -17.66 -12.16 7.84
N CYS A 95 -16.52 -11.45 7.83
CA CYS A 95 -16.44 -10.10 8.37
C CYS A 95 -17.29 -9.10 7.59
N ALA A 96 -17.46 -9.28 6.27
CA ALA A 96 -18.29 -8.42 5.43
C ALA A 96 -19.80 -8.73 5.55
N ASN A 97 -20.16 -10.01 5.75
CA ASN A 97 -21.55 -10.47 5.83
C ASN A 97 -22.18 -10.35 7.22
N SER A 98 -21.41 -10.01 8.26
CA SER A 98 -22.02 -9.66 9.54
C SER A 98 -22.83 -8.37 9.37
N SER A 99 -24.15 -8.42 9.56
CA SER A 99 -25.10 -7.30 9.48
C SER A 99 -24.87 -6.19 10.51
N ASP A 100 -23.69 -6.16 11.13
CA ASP A 100 -23.36 -5.40 12.31
C ASP A 100 -22.63 -4.10 11.97
N SER A 101 -22.88 -3.09 12.81
CA SER A 101 -22.21 -1.78 12.86
C SER A 101 -20.69 -1.84 13.13
N ASN A 102 -20.07 -3.03 13.07
CA ASN A 102 -18.70 -3.30 13.54
C ASN A 102 -17.80 -4.00 12.50
N ILE A 103 -18.15 -4.00 11.21
CA ILE A 103 -17.38 -4.64 10.13
C ILE A 103 -15.90 -4.24 10.18
N CYS A 104 -15.58 -2.94 10.24
CA CYS A 104 -14.19 -2.47 10.30
C CYS A 104 -13.44 -3.01 11.51
N ARG A 105 -14.09 -3.06 12.68
CA ARG A 105 -13.46 -3.58 13.91
C ARG A 105 -13.17 -5.07 13.80
N ASN A 106 -14.10 -5.83 13.24
CA ASN A 106 -13.91 -7.27 13.03
C ASN A 106 -12.82 -7.54 11.99
N LEU A 107 -12.79 -6.77 10.91
CA LEU A 107 -11.72 -6.82 9.90
C LEU A 107 -10.35 -6.51 10.52
N HIS A 108 -10.23 -5.43 11.29
CA HIS A 108 -8.97 -5.10 11.97
C HIS A 108 -8.51 -6.20 12.93
N ARG A 109 -9.42 -6.83 13.68
CA ARG A 109 -9.06 -7.99 14.52
C ARG A 109 -8.56 -9.15 13.66
N LEU A 110 -9.25 -9.48 12.59
CA LEU A 110 -8.85 -10.57 11.70
C LEU A 110 -7.45 -10.32 11.14
N LEU A 111 -7.20 -9.12 10.60
CA LEU A 111 -5.89 -8.75 10.06
C LEU A 111 -4.79 -8.79 11.14
N ALA A 112 -5.10 -8.34 12.36
CA ALA A 112 -4.15 -8.37 13.47
C ALA A 112 -3.85 -9.80 13.98
N HIS A 113 -4.81 -10.72 13.89
CA HIS A 113 -4.63 -12.12 14.28
C HIS A 113 -3.98 -12.98 13.20
N SER A 114 -4.00 -12.53 11.94
CA SER A 114 -3.49 -13.29 10.79
C SER A 114 -2.17 -12.74 10.26
N ASP A 115 -1.41 -12.00 11.10
CA ASP A 115 -0.10 -11.41 10.76
C ASP A 115 -0.05 -10.62 9.45
N PHE A 116 -1.19 -10.06 9.02
CA PHE A 116 -1.32 -9.31 7.75
C PHE A 116 -0.78 -7.89 7.79
N SER A 117 -0.05 -7.53 8.83
CA SER A 117 0.39 -6.16 9.00
C SER A 117 1.90 -6.07 8.76
N LEU A 118 2.43 -4.92 8.28
CA LEU A 118 3.88 -4.81 8.02
C LEU A 118 4.69 -4.70 9.29
N GLN A 119 5.83 -5.37 9.32
CA GLN A 119 6.84 -5.20 10.35
C GLN A 119 7.64 -3.90 10.14
N VAL A 120 6.94 -2.77 9.94
CA VAL A 120 7.56 -1.44 9.89
C VAL A 120 7.71 -0.92 11.32
N GLU A 121 8.90 -0.42 11.62
CA GLU A 121 9.19 0.20 12.91
C GLU A 121 8.28 1.42 13.15
N ILE A 122 7.55 1.41 14.28
CA ILE A 122 6.80 2.56 14.77
C ILE A 122 7.62 3.25 15.85
N GLN A 123 7.98 4.50 15.58
CA GLN A 123 8.69 5.35 16.54
C GLN A 123 7.69 6.23 17.29
N HIS A 124 8.15 6.95 18.30
CA HIS A 124 7.29 7.86 19.07
C HIS A 124 7.87 9.27 19.04
N ALA A 125 7.04 10.24 18.68
CA ALA A 125 7.33 11.66 18.83
C ALA A 125 6.63 12.18 20.09
N ILE A 126 7.35 12.92 20.92
CA ILE A 126 6.71 13.60 22.05
C ILE A 126 5.88 14.75 21.49
N ILE A 127 4.56 14.68 21.67
CA ILE A 127 3.65 15.77 21.32
C ILE A 127 3.07 16.41 22.57
N SER A 128 2.97 17.73 22.56
CA SER A 128 2.21 18.48 23.55
C SER A 128 0.75 18.54 23.14
N PHE A 129 -0.16 18.08 24.00
CA PHE A 129 -1.59 18.21 23.78
C PHE A 129 -2.24 18.95 24.95
N ARG A 130 -3.23 19.79 24.62
CA ARG A 130 -4.01 20.51 25.63
C ARG A 130 -5.30 19.74 25.91
N HIS A 131 -5.47 19.29 27.14
CA HIS A 131 -6.68 18.59 27.53
C HIS A 131 -7.89 19.54 27.47
N ALA A 132 -8.93 19.17 26.72
CA ALA A 132 -10.06 20.06 26.44
C ALA A 132 -10.75 20.59 27.72
N ARG A 133 -10.99 19.71 28.71
CA ARG A 133 -11.66 20.06 29.97
C ARG A 133 -10.78 20.83 30.96
N THR A 134 -9.59 20.34 31.27
CA THR A 134 -8.73 20.90 32.33
C THR A 134 -7.82 22.03 31.83
N ARG A 135 -7.75 22.24 30.51
CA ARG A 135 -6.86 23.21 29.83
C ARG A 135 -5.37 23.04 30.11
N ARG A 136 -4.98 22.00 30.86
CA ARG A 136 -3.58 21.64 31.13
C ARG A 136 -2.95 21.06 29.88
N VAL A 137 -1.71 21.46 29.62
CA VAL A 137 -0.86 20.86 28.59
C VAL A 137 -0.21 19.61 29.20
N ARG A 138 -0.19 18.53 28.43
CA ARG A 138 0.52 17.30 28.76
C ARG A 138 1.33 16.86 27.56
N GLU A 139 2.45 16.23 27.84
CA GLU A 139 3.26 15.57 26.83
C GLU A 139 2.88 14.09 26.76
N LEU A 140 2.80 13.56 25.55
CA LEU A 140 2.50 12.15 25.32
C LEU A 140 3.38 11.62 24.18
N PRO A 141 3.85 10.37 24.26
CA PRO A 141 4.51 9.73 23.13
C PRO A 141 3.46 9.37 22.07
N TRP A 142 3.49 10.06 20.94
CA TRP A 142 2.60 9.81 19.80
C TRP A 142 3.27 8.89 18.78
N PRO A 143 2.61 7.79 18.38
CA PRO A 143 3.19 6.86 17.41
C PRO A 143 3.32 7.54 16.04
N ILE A 144 4.50 7.43 15.46
CA ILE A 144 4.83 7.91 14.12
C ILE A 144 5.48 6.78 13.31
N MET A 145 5.13 6.71 12.03
CA MET A 145 5.83 5.88 11.07
C MET A 145 6.72 6.79 10.24
N LYS A 146 8.04 6.65 10.35
CA LYS A 146 8.96 7.44 9.55
C LYS A 146 8.95 6.95 8.11
N LEU A 147 9.03 7.88 7.16
CA LEU A 147 9.18 7.54 5.74
C LEU A 147 10.41 6.67 5.51
N SER A 148 11.53 6.96 6.17
CA SER A 148 12.75 6.13 6.10
C SER A 148 12.53 4.69 6.54
N SER A 149 11.82 4.45 7.66
CA SER A 149 11.51 3.10 8.14
C SER A 149 10.62 2.33 7.14
N TRP A 150 9.67 3.02 6.51
CA TRP A 150 8.79 2.43 5.51
C TRP A 150 9.52 2.12 4.19
N VAL A 151 10.35 3.06 3.69
CA VAL A 151 11.18 2.84 2.49
C VAL A 151 12.14 1.69 2.71
N ARG A 152 12.84 1.65 3.84
CA ARG A 152 13.75 0.56 4.19
C ARG A 152 13.04 -0.80 4.15
N TYR A 153 11.90 -0.90 4.82
CA TYR A 153 11.11 -2.13 4.83
C TYR A 153 10.74 -2.59 3.41
N ILE A 154 10.29 -1.68 2.54
CA ILE A 154 9.95 -2.03 1.16
C ILE A 154 11.18 -2.47 0.37
N MET A 155 12.31 -1.80 0.54
CA MET A 155 13.55 -2.16 -0.14
C MET A 155 14.05 -3.54 0.29
N GLU A 156 13.98 -3.85 1.60
CA GLU A 156 14.30 -5.16 2.16
C GLU A 156 13.35 -6.26 1.62
N ALA A 157 12.09 -5.92 1.36
CA ALA A 157 11.10 -6.81 0.74
C ALA A 157 11.24 -6.96 -0.78
N GLY A 158 12.24 -6.33 -1.41
CA GLY A 158 12.55 -6.44 -2.84
C GLY A 158 12.33 -5.16 -3.65
N GLY A 159 11.76 -4.10 -3.07
CA GLY A 159 11.72 -2.76 -3.64
C GLY A 159 10.69 -2.51 -4.75
N GLN A 160 10.01 -3.53 -5.26
CA GLN A 160 9.15 -3.44 -6.45
C GLN A 160 8.05 -2.37 -6.34
N LEU A 161 7.54 -2.14 -5.12
CA LEU A 161 6.50 -1.15 -4.87
C LEU A 161 6.97 0.29 -5.16
N LEU A 162 8.26 0.58 -4.93
CA LEU A 162 8.86 1.90 -5.14
C LEU A 162 9.71 1.97 -6.41
N LEU A 163 10.12 0.83 -6.96
CA LEU A 163 11.05 0.72 -8.09
C LEU A 163 10.34 0.28 -9.38
N GLN A 164 9.11 0.74 -9.62
CA GLN A 164 8.38 0.47 -10.87
C GLN A 164 8.19 -1.01 -11.20
N GLY A 165 8.05 -1.86 -10.18
CA GLY A 165 7.95 -3.31 -10.36
C GLY A 165 9.30 -4.03 -10.51
N HIS A 166 10.41 -3.29 -10.63
CA HIS A 166 11.74 -3.89 -10.64
C HIS A 166 12.13 -4.38 -9.25
N HIS A 167 12.73 -5.56 -9.20
CA HIS A 167 13.36 -6.05 -7.99
C HIS A 167 14.64 -5.26 -7.70
N ILE A 168 15.01 -5.09 -6.43
CA ILE A 168 16.17 -4.30 -6.00
C ILE A 168 17.50 -4.79 -6.62
N SER A 169 17.60 -6.07 -6.96
CA SER A 169 18.76 -6.64 -7.66
C SER A 169 18.90 -6.18 -9.12
N GLN A 170 17.85 -5.65 -9.73
CA GLN A 170 17.86 -5.12 -11.10
C GLN A 170 18.38 -3.68 -11.14
N VAL A 171 19.55 -3.46 -10.53
CA VAL A 171 20.15 -2.15 -10.26
C VAL A 171 20.11 -1.23 -11.48
N HIS A 172 20.57 -1.72 -12.63
CA HIS A 172 20.61 -0.92 -13.83
C HIS A 172 19.23 -0.44 -14.29
N SER A 173 18.20 -1.29 -14.21
CA SER A 173 16.85 -1.00 -14.70
C SER A 173 16.18 0.10 -13.88
N TRP A 174 16.13 -0.05 -12.56
CA TRP A 174 15.46 0.94 -11.72
C TRP A 174 16.26 2.24 -11.59
N GLN A 175 17.60 2.18 -11.63
CA GLN A 175 18.43 3.39 -11.64
C GLN A 175 18.26 4.20 -12.92
N GLN A 176 18.17 3.51 -14.07
CA GLN A 176 17.93 4.15 -15.35
C GLN A 176 16.57 4.86 -15.34
N ASP A 177 15.51 4.19 -14.87
CA ASP A 177 14.17 4.79 -14.84
C ASP A 177 14.09 5.98 -13.86
N LEU A 178 14.77 5.91 -12.71
CA LEU A 178 14.87 7.05 -11.77
C LEU A 178 15.60 8.24 -12.41
N LYS A 179 16.74 7.97 -13.05
CA LYS A 179 17.51 9.01 -13.73
C LYS A 179 16.70 9.65 -14.85
N GLU A 180 16.04 8.84 -15.69
CA GLU A 180 15.18 9.33 -16.77
C GLU A 180 14.08 10.25 -16.22
N PHE A 181 13.42 9.85 -15.12
CA PHE A 181 12.42 10.70 -14.47
C PHE A 181 13.00 12.06 -14.08
N TRP A 182 14.13 12.10 -13.37
CA TRP A 182 14.70 13.38 -12.93
C TRP A 182 15.25 14.23 -14.07
N ASP A 183 15.86 13.62 -15.11
CA ASP A 183 16.32 14.33 -16.31
C ASP A 183 15.14 14.99 -17.07
N LEU A 184 13.96 14.37 -17.01
CA LEU A 184 12.73 14.92 -17.55
C LEU A 184 12.11 15.99 -16.63
N TYR A 185 12.09 15.76 -15.32
CA TYR A 185 11.56 16.69 -14.31
C TYR A 185 12.37 17.99 -14.22
N GLU A 186 13.67 17.95 -14.48
CA GLU A 186 14.53 19.15 -14.53
C GLU A 186 14.02 20.19 -15.54
N ARG A 187 13.36 19.73 -16.61
CA ARG A 187 12.76 20.61 -17.62
C ARG A 187 11.48 21.29 -17.14
N VAL A 188 10.85 20.73 -16.10
CA VAL A 188 9.61 21.24 -15.48
C VAL A 188 9.97 22.18 -14.33
N ASP A 189 10.86 21.75 -13.43
CA ASP A 189 11.34 22.53 -12.30
C ASP A 189 12.83 22.25 -12.03
N SER A 190 13.69 23.05 -12.67
CA SER A 190 15.14 23.00 -12.45
C SER A 190 15.58 23.58 -11.10
N THR A 191 14.67 24.22 -10.34
CA THR A 191 14.99 24.80 -9.02
C THR A 191 14.86 23.80 -7.87
N HIS A 192 14.29 22.62 -8.15
CA HIS A 192 14.08 21.56 -7.19
C HIS A 192 15.40 21.16 -6.49
N PRO A 193 15.41 20.94 -5.15
CA PRO A 193 16.63 20.65 -4.38
C PRO A 193 17.48 19.49 -4.92
N VAL A 194 16.85 18.49 -5.54
CA VAL A 194 17.55 17.34 -6.15
C VAL A 194 18.62 17.73 -7.17
N PHE A 195 18.46 18.87 -7.88
CA PHE A 195 19.43 19.34 -8.88
C PHE A 195 20.50 20.26 -8.28
N ARG A 196 20.22 20.83 -7.10
CA ARG A 196 21.11 21.79 -6.43
C ARG A 196 22.01 21.14 -5.39
N ASP A 197 21.50 20.13 -4.70
CA ASP A 197 22.15 19.55 -3.52
C ASP A 197 23.11 18.39 -3.88
N GLY A 198 23.35 18.15 -5.17
CA GLY A 198 24.26 17.11 -5.64
C GLY A 198 23.78 15.68 -5.37
N LEU A 199 22.47 15.49 -5.15
CA LEU A 199 21.89 14.17 -4.91
C LEU A 199 22.06 13.26 -6.12
N ASN A 200 22.33 11.97 -5.87
CA ASN A 200 22.40 11.00 -6.94
C ASN A 200 20.98 10.70 -7.46
N ARG A 201 20.65 11.28 -8.61
CA ARG A 201 19.35 11.11 -9.29
C ARG A 201 19.03 9.65 -9.63
N ALA A 202 20.03 8.80 -9.82
CA ALA A 202 19.82 7.37 -10.07
C ALA A 202 19.33 6.61 -8.83
N THR A 203 19.46 7.17 -7.62
CA THR A 203 19.09 6.51 -6.36
C THR A 203 18.10 7.30 -5.51
N THR A 204 17.67 8.46 -6.01
CA THR A 204 16.77 9.38 -5.30
C THR A 204 15.32 9.11 -5.70
N LEU A 205 14.49 8.64 -4.76
CA LEU A 205 13.10 8.31 -5.03
C LEU A 205 12.21 9.56 -5.10
N PRO A 206 11.37 9.69 -6.14
CA PRO A 206 10.29 10.66 -6.15
C PRO A 206 9.08 10.15 -5.37
N TYR A 207 8.49 11.02 -4.54
CA TYR A 207 7.23 10.75 -3.85
C TYR A 207 6.37 12.01 -3.75
N PHE A 208 5.07 11.77 -3.61
CA PHE A 208 4.11 12.78 -3.23
C PHE A 208 3.95 12.81 -1.71
N LEU A 209 3.81 14.01 -1.17
CA LEU A 209 3.40 14.23 0.21
C LEU A 209 2.02 14.88 0.18
N HIS A 210 1.04 14.16 0.71
CA HIS A 210 -0.31 14.68 0.87
C HIS A 210 -0.53 15.04 2.33
N GLY A 211 -1.11 16.20 2.57
CA GLY A 211 -1.62 16.62 3.86
C GLY A 211 -3.11 16.86 3.76
N ASP A 212 -3.88 16.27 4.67
CA ASP A 212 -5.30 16.57 4.83
C ASP A 212 -5.58 17.13 6.23
N GLU A 213 -6.31 18.24 6.27
CA GLU A 213 -6.72 18.91 7.51
C GLU A 213 -8.15 18.51 7.85
N GLY A 214 -8.26 17.62 8.83
CA GLY A 214 -9.53 17.10 9.31
C GLY A 214 -9.96 17.66 10.66
N ARG A 215 -11.18 17.28 11.04
CA ARG A 215 -11.68 17.42 12.42
C ARG A 215 -12.01 16.05 12.97
N GLY A 216 -11.33 15.65 14.03
CA GLY A 216 -11.61 14.41 14.74
C GLY A 216 -12.86 14.49 15.62
N ARG A 217 -13.08 13.44 16.42
CA ARG A 217 -14.08 13.48 17.50
C ARG A 217 -13.83 14.70 18.40
N TYR A 218 -14.90 15.37 18.82
CA TYR A 218 -14.86 16.63 19.58
C TYR A 218 -14.28 17.84 18.83
N ARG A 219 -14.29 17.84 17.49
CA ARG A 219 -13.83 18.97 16.66
C ARG A 219 -12.35 19.33 16.88
N GLN A 220 -11.54 18.38 17.33
CA GLN A 220 -10.10 18.60 17.45
C GLN A 220 -9.50 18.62 16.04
N PRO A 221 -8.67 19.63 15.70
CA PRO A 221 -7.98 19.64 14.42
C PRO A 221 -7.01 18.46 14.37
N ILE A 222 -7.03 17.73 13.26
CA ILE A 222 -6.10 16.64 12.98
C ILE A 222 -5.48 16.93 11.62
N MET A 223 -4.15 16.90 11.55
CA MET A 223 -3.44 16.87 10.28
C MET A 223 -3.03 15.43 10.01
N VAL A 224 -3.45 14.90 8.86
CA VAL A 224 -3.00 13.60 8.37
C VAL A 224 -1.97 13.84 7.28
N LEU A 225 -0.75 13.38 7.48
CA LEU A 225 0.28 13.36 6.45
C LEU A 225 0.39 11.94 5.90
N SER A 226 0.37 11.81 4.58
CA SER A 226 0.58 10.54 3.89
C SER A 226 1.58 10.71 2.76
N PHE A 227 2.46 9.73 2.62
CA PHE A 227 3.44 9.67 1.54
C PHE A 227 2.96 8.67 0.50
N GLN A 228 3.12 8.98 -0.78
CA GLN A 228 2.78 8.10 -1.88
C GLN A 228 3.95 8.03 -2.86
N GLY A 229 4.47 6.84 -3.14
CA GLY A 229 5.47 6.65 -4.19
C GLY A 229 4.90 7.10 -5.53
N LEU A 230 5.67 7.90 -6.27
CA LEU A 230 5.25 8.41 -7.59
C LEU A 230 5.05 7.25 -8.58
N PHE A 231 5.93 6.27 -8.49
CA PHE A 231 5.99 5.11 -9.37
C PHE A 231 5.05 3.99 -8.97
N SER A 232 4.35 3.43 -9.96
CA SER A 232 3.53 2.24 -9.77
C SER A 232 4.36 0.96 -9.88
N HIS A 233 4.08 -0.01 -9.02
CA HIS A 233 4.59 -1.37 -9.13
C HIS A 233 4.23 -2.05 -10.46
N LEU A 234 3.28 -1.50 -11.22
CA LEU A 234 2.88 -1.98 -12.54
C LEU A 234 3.78 -1.48 -13.69
N GLY A 235 4.83 -0.71 -13.38
CA GLY A 235 5.82 -0.21 -14.33
C GLY A 235 5.55 1.21 -14.82
N LYS A 236 6.52 1.74 -15.58
CA LYS A 236 6.63 3.14 -16.03
C LYS A 236 5.45 3.74 -16.79
N HIS A 237 4.55 2.90 -17.28
CA HIS A 237 3.38 3.34 -18.02
C HIS A 237 2.15 3.52 -17.13
N ARG A 238 2.28 3.34 -15.81
CA ARG A 238 1.21 3.57 -14.85
C ARG A 238 1.70 4.38 -13.66
N LEU A 239 0.85 5.29 -13.22
CA LEU A 239 1.02 6.02 -11.98
C LEU A 239 0.20 5.32 -10.88
N ASN A 240 0.55 5.56 -9.62
CA ASN A 240 -0.23 5.08 -8.47
C ASN A 240 -1.54 5.85 -8.27
N GLU A 241 -1.72 6.99 -8.93
CA GLU A 241 -2.98 7.73 -8.88
C GLU A 241 -4.01 7.09 -9.84
N SER A 242 -5.24 6.92 -9.35
CA SER A 242 -6.38 6.39 -10.10
C SER A 242 -6.98 7.37 -11.12
N GLY A 243 -6.35 8.54 -11.32
CA GLY A 243 -6.69 9.52 -12.35
C GLY A 243 -6.15 9.13 -13.73
N LEU A 244 -6.92 9.40 -14.79
CA LEU A 244 -6.63 9.03 -16.17
C LEU A 244 -5.18 9.37 -16.60
N GLN A 245 -4.55 8.40 -17.27
CA GLN A 245 -3.32 8.58 -18.05
C GLN A 245 -3.46 9.75 -19.04
N VAL A 246 -2.59 10.74 -18.90
CA VAL A 246 -1.96 11.41 -20.06
C VAL A 246 -0.49 11.60 -19.69
N ALA A 247 0.39 11.19 -20.62
CA ALA A 247 1.85 11.20 -20.63
C ALA A 247 2.57 11.85 -19.43
N MET A 248 3.61 11.16 -18.92
CA MET A 248 4.51 11.48 -17.80
C MET A 248 4.93 12.97 -17.62
N LEU A 249 4.72 13.84 -18.60
CA LEU A 249 5.11 15.25 -18.57
C LEU A 249 4.05 16.24 -19.09
N SER A 250 3.03 15.84 -19.86
CA SER A 250 2.13 16.82 -20.48
C SER A 250 1.08 17.38 -19.53
N ASN A 251 0.84 16.70 -18.40
CA ASN A 251 -0.18 17.07 -17.42
C ASN A 251 0.39 17.41 -16.02
N PHE A 252 1.69 17.68 -15.90
CA PHE A 252 2.24 18.39 -14.74
C PHE A 252 1.81 19.88 -14.80
N ILE A 253 0.49 20.11 -14.78
CA ILE A 253 -0.10 21.43 -14.52
C ILE A 253 -0.23 21.50 -13.00
N PRO A 254 0.33 22.53 -12.34
CA PRO A 254 0.51 22.57 -10.90
C PRO A 254 -0.83 22.84 -10.22
N HIS A 255 -1.56 21.77 -9.93
CA HIS A 255 -2.56 21.80 -8.88
C HIS A 255 -1.94 21.19 -7.61
N THR A 256 -1.21 22.05 -6.89
CA THR A 256 -0.89 21.95 -5.45
C THR A 256 -0.12 20.74 -4.91
N SER A 257 0.23 19.75 -5.71
CA SER A 257 1.05 18.60 -5.27
C SER A 257 2.54 18.95 -5.35
N ASN A 258 3.16 19.24 -4.22
CA ASN A 258 4.63 19.36 -4.15
C ASN A 258 5.25 17.97 -4.33
N CYS A 259 6.11 17.81 -5.33
CA CYS A 259 6.97 16.64 -5.47
C CYS A 259 8.11 16.76 -4.46
N PHE A 260 8.40 15.68 -3.74
CA PHE A 260 9.50 15.61 -2.78
C PHE A 260 10.44 14.47 -3.15
N CYS A 261 11.68 14.54 -2.64
CA CYS A 261 12.72 13.56 -2.89
C CYS A 261 13.34 13.02 -1.60
N GLN A 262 13.76 11.76 -1.61
CA GLN A 262 14.53 11.14 -0.54
C GLN A 262 15.54 10.18 -1.17
N ASP A 263 16.79 10.26 -0.72
CA ASP A 263 17.80 9.30 -1.11
C ASP A 263 17.53 7.96 -0.41
N ALA A 264 17.30 6.91 -1.20
CA ALA A 264 16.91 5.59 -0.71
C ALA A 264 18.05 4.88 0.04
N PHE A 265 19.31 5.28 -0.18
CA PHE A 265 20.49 4.58 0.33
C PHE A 265 21.27 5.38 1.39
N SER A 266 20.82 6.59 1.70
CA SER A 266 21.44 7.44 2.73
C SER A 266 20.66 7.44 4.08
N ALA A 267 19.77 6.47 4.29
CA ALA A 267 18.79 6.45 5.40
C ALA A 267 18.94 5.27 6.38
#